data_AF-A0A6P0TUR2-F1
#
_entry.id   AF-A0A6P0TUR2-F1
#
_cell.length_a   1.000
_cell.length_b   1.000
_cell.length_c   1.000
_cell.angle_alpha   90.00
_cell.angle_beta   90.00
_cell.angle_gamma   90.00
#
_symmetry.space_group_name_H-M   'P 1'
#
loop_
_entity.id
_entity.type
_entity.pdbx_description
1 polymer ?
#
loop_
_entity_poly.entity_id
_entity_poly.type
_entity_poly.pdbx_seq_one_letter_code
_entity_poly.pdbx_strand_id
1 'polypeptide(L)'
;SAKEAIKRHVRVLKHTIRLYRNAPQEKLIEMLTPKIREWCNYYDSVVSSRVFAKMDNILFHQLLRWGYYRASMQGKKQTVNKYWGVDKGKGWKFITPDGKVLRNHKESCSH
;
A
#
# COMPACT_ATOMS: atom_id res chain seq x y z
N SER A 1 -14.04 -12.93 -13.62
CA SER A 1 -12.75 -13.65 -13.66
C SER A 1 -11.77 -13.03 -12.66
N ALA A 2 -10.71 -13.74 -12.26
CA ALA A 2 -9.67 -13.22 -11.36
C ALA A 2 -9.01 -11.92 -11.87
N LYS A 3 -8.87 -11.77 -13.20
CA LYS A 3 -8.36 -10.55 -13.83
C LYS A 3 -9.22 -9.32 -13.53
N GLU A 4 -10.55 -9.47 -13.56
CA GLU A 4 -11.47 -8.37 -13.25
C GLU A 4 -11.50 -8.03 -11.75
N ALA A 5 -11.38 -9.03 -10.88
CA ALA A 5 -11.23 -8.83 -9.44
C ALA A 5 -9.96 -8.00 -9.12
N ILE A 6 -8.82 -8.35 -9.74
CA ILE A 6 -7.56 -7.60 -9.64
C ILE A 6 -7.75 -6.16 -10.09
N LYS A 7 -8.33 -5.93 -11.28
CA LYS A 7 -8.56 -4.57 -11.79
C LYS A 7 -9.46 -3.75 -10.87
N ARG A 8 -10.54 -4.35 -10.35
CA ARG A 8 -11.45 -3.70 -9.41
C ARG A 8 -10.71 -3.29 -8.14
N HIS A 9 -9.91 -4.17 -7.56
CA HIS A 9 -9.16 -3.87 -6.34
C HIS A 9 -8.12 -2.76 -6.56
N VAL A 10 -7.36 -2.82 -7.66
CA VAL A 10 -6.42 -1.74 -8.03
C VAL A 10 -7.13 -0.38 -8.16
N ARG A 11 -8.36 -0.35 -8.70
CA ARG A 11 -9.16 0.89 -8.77
C ARG A 11 -9.60 1.38 -7.39
N VAL A 12 -10.01 0.49 -6.50
CA VAL A 12 -10.37 0.82 -5.11
C VAL A 12 -9.17 1.45 -4.39
N LEU A 13 -8.01 0.79 -4.40
CA LEU A 13 -6.79 1.30 -3.77
C LEU A 13 -6.39 2.67 -4.33
N LYS A 14 -6.38 2.81 -5.67
CA LYS A 14 -6.06 4.08 -6.34
C LYS A 14 -7.03 5.20 -5.95
N HIS A 15 -8.32 4.90 -5.87
CA HIS A 15 -9.34 5.86 -5.48
C HIS A 15 -9.15 6.29 -4.02
N THR A 16 -8.97 5.33 -3.10
CA THR A 16 -8.69 5.62 -1.68
C THR A 16 -7.44 6.49 -1.51
N ILE A 17 -6.32 6.14 -2.18
CA ILE A 17 -5.09 6.93 -2.12
C ILE A 17 -5.30 8.36 -2.61
N ARG A 18 -6.11 8.55 -3.67
CA ARG A 18 -6.44 9.88 -4.20
C ARG A 18 -7.35 10.67 -3.27
N LEU A 19 -8.36 10.04 -2.69
CA LEU A 19 -9.29 10.67 -1.75
C LEU A 19 -8.54 11.16 -0.50
N TYR A 20 -7.63 10.34 0.02
CA TYR A 20 -6.82 10.63 1.20
C TYR A 20 -5.44 11.21 0.85
N ARG A 21 -5.29 11.84 -0.34
CA ARG A 21 -4.00 12.39 -0.78
C ARG A 21 -3.46 13.52 0.09
N ASN A 22 -4.35 14.20 0.82
CA ASN A 22 -4.03 15.29 1.75
C ASN A 22 -4.15 14.88 3.22
N ALA A 23 -4.46 13.61 3.50
CA ALA A 23 -4.54 13.12 4.88
C ALA A 23 -3.16 12.75 5.44
N PRO A 24 -2.98 12.70 6.77
CA PRO A 24 -1.80 12.12 7.40
C PRO A 24 -1.53 10.69 6.92
N GLN A 25 -0.25 10.27 6.96
CA GLN A 25 0.15 8.92 6.57
C GLN A 25 -0.63 7.86 7.34
N GLU A 26 -0.75 8.02 8.66
CA GLU A 26 -1.52 7.14 9.53
C GLU A 26 -2.96 6.96 9.03
N LYS A 27 -3.63 8.06 8.67
CA LYS A 27 -5.00 7.98 8.17
C LYS A 27 -5.08 7.22 6.86
N LEU A 28 -4.11 7.42 5.96
CA LEU A 28 -4.05 6.63 4.72
C LEU A 28 -3.88 5.13 5.02
N ILE A 29 -3.05 4.76 6.00
CA ILE A 29 -2.88 3.36 6.44
C ILE A 29 -4.22 2.79 6.95
N GLU A 30 -4.92 3.53 7.81
CA GLU A 30 -6.24 3.13 8.34
C GLU A 30 -7.25 2.86 7.24
N MET A 31 -7.27 3.68 6.19
CA MET A 31 -8.24 3.55 5.11
C MET A 31 -7.89 2.44 4.13
N LEU A 32 -6.61 2.11 3.95
CA LEU A 32 -6.16 1.04 3.06
C LEU A 32 -6.23 -0.34 3.70
N THR A 33 -5.94 -0.44 4.99
CA THR A 33 -5.91 -1.71 5.74
C THR A 33 -7.18 -2.56 5.56
N PRO A 34 -8.41 -2.05 5.80
CA PRO A 34 -9.62 -2.84 5.60
C PRO A 34 -9.83 -3.25 4.14
N LYS A 35 -9.39 -2.45 3.16
CA LYS A 35 -9.53 -2.79 1.73
C LYS A 35 -8.62 -3.92 1.29
N ILE A 36 -7.41 -3.98 1.85
CA ILE A 36 -6.50 -5.11 1.62
C ILE A 36 -7.08 -6.36 2.27
N ARG A 37 -7.53 -6.28 3.54
CA ARG A 37 -8.13 -7.40 4.26
C ARG A 37 -9.39 -7.95 3.60
N GLU A 38 -10.32 -7.07 3.23
CA GLU A 38 -11.53 -7.45 2.49
C GLU A 38 -11.15 -8.24 1.23
N TRP A 39 -10.17 -7.76 0.46
CA TRP A 39 -9.75 -8.45 -0.74
C TRP A 39 -9.10 -9.81 -0.47
N CYS A 40 -8.26 -9.92 0.58
CA CYS A 40 -7.70 -11.20 1.00
C CYS A 40 -8.78 -12.21 1.36
N ASN A 41 -9.76 -11.82 2.20
CA ASN A 41 -10.82 -12.72 2.64
C ASN A 41 -11.62 -13.34 1.47
N TYR A 42 -11.77 -12.61 0.37
CA TYR A 42 -12.52 -13.10 -0.81
C TYR A 42 -11.66 -13.87 -1.82
N TYR A 43 -10.37 -13.58 -1.91
CA TYR A 43 -9.54 -14.05 -3.03
C TYR A 43 -8.33 -14.88 -2.63
N ASP A 44 -8.02 -15.03 -1.34
CA ASP A 44 -6.80 -15.70 -0.89
C ASP A 44 -6.68 -17.16 -1.37
N SER A 45 -7.75 -17.94 -1.24
CA SER A 45 -7.78 -19.35 -1.65
C SER A 45 -7.75 -19.60 -3.16
N VAL A 46 -7.95 -18.57 -3.99
CA VAL A 46 -8.14 -18.70 -5.44
C VAL A 46 -7.08 -17.97 -6.27
N VAL A 47 -6.13 -17.27 -5.64
CA VAL A 47 -5.08 -16.53 -6.35
C VAL A 47 -3.68 -17.02 -5.95
N SER A 48 -2.76 -16.96 -6.90
CA SER A 48 -1.38 -17.42 -6.66
C SER A 48 -0.52 -16.35 -5.99
N SER A 49 0.59 -16.78 -5.41
CA SER A 49 1.65 -15.91 -4.88
C SER A 49 2.12 -14.85 -5.89
N ARG A 50 2.14 -15.19 -7.18
CA ARG A 50 2.47 -14.25 -8.27
C ARG A 50 1.45 -13.11 -8.37
N VAL A 51 0.18 -13.35 -8.09
CA VAL A 51 -0.86 -12.32 -8.06
C VAL A 51 -0.65 -11.39 -6.87
N PHE A 52 -0.37 -11.91 -5.67
CA PHE A 52 -0.05 -11.08 -4.50
C PHE A 52 1.15 -10.17 -4.77
N ALA A 53 2.25 -10.73 -5.31
CA ALA A 53 3.43 -9.95 -5.66
C ALA A 53 3.12 -8.81 -6.66
N LYS A 54 2.26 -9.09 -7.65
CA LYS A 54 1.80 -8.06 -8.60
C LYS A 54 0.98 -6.97 -7.90
N MET A 55 0.09 -7.34 -6.99
CA MET A 55 -0.73 -6.38 -6.25
C MET A 55 0.11 -5.50 -5.32
N ASP A 56 1.08 -6.09 -4.64
CA ASP A 56 2.03 -5.37 -3.78
C ASP A 56 2.89 -4.40 -4.58
N ASN A 57 3.36 -4.79 -5.76
CA ASN A 57 4.11 -3.91 -6.66
C ASN A 57 3.26 -2.72 -7.14
N ILE A 58 1.98 -2.96 -7.50
CA ILE A 58 1.08 -1.88 -7.93
C ILE A 58 0.81 -0.92 -6.76
N LEU A 59 0.48 -1.45 -5.57
CA LEU A 59 0.23 -0.65 -4.37
C LEU A 59 1.47 0.19 -4.01
N PHE A 60 2.66 -0.42 -4.04
CA PHE A 60 3.92 0.27 -3.80
C PHE A 60 4.08 1.51 -4.69
N HIS A 61 3.90 1.38 -6.01
CA HIS A 61 4.03 2.52 -6.92
C HIS A 61 2.96 3.59 -6.72
N GLN A 62 1.73 3.19 -6.35
CA GLN A 62 0.67 4.15 -6.03
C GLN A 62 1.01 4.95 -4.76
N LEU A 63 1.53 4.29 -3.73
CA LEU A 63 1.99 4.94 -2.49
C LEU A 63 3.23 5.80 -2.73
N LEU A 64 4.18 5.36 -3.57
CA LEU A 64 5.35 6.14 -3.93
C LEU A 64 4.95 7.46 -4.60
N ARG A 65 3.99 7.41 -5.52
CA ARG A 65 3.41 8.61 -6.14
C ARG A 65 2.70 9.51 -5.14
N TRP A 66 1.97 8.94 -4.17
CA TRP A 66 1.37 9.71 -3.07
C TRP A 66 2.44 10.39 -2.21
N GLY A 67 3.53 9.70 -1.89
CA GLY A 67 4.65 10.24 -1.13
C GLY A 67 5.28 11.43 -1.83
N TYR A 68 5.59 11.30 -3.13
CA TYR A 68 6.12 12.42 -3.93
C TYR A 68 5.14 13.59 -4.06
N TYR A 69 3.83 13.32 -4.10
CA TYR A 69 2.83 14.38 -4.07
C TYR A 69 2.82 15.13 -2.73
N ARG A 70 2.85 14.40 -1.60
CA ARG A 70 2.84 14.96 -0.24
C ARG A 70 4.11 15.72 0.13
N ALA A 71 5.22 15.33 -0.46
CA ALA A 71 6.55 15.86 -0.17
C ALA A 71 7.17 16.43 -1.45
N SER A 72 6.40 17.20 -2.21
CA SER A 72 6.80 17.74 -3.52
C SER A 72 8.07 18.60 -3.48
N MET A 73 8.36 19.23 -2.33
CA MET A 73 9.57 20.02 -2.11
C MET A 73 10.76 19.20 -1.60
N GLN A 74 10.57 17.91 -1.32
CA GLN A 74 11.61 17.03 -0.78
C GLN A 74 12.24 16.18 -1.87
N GLY A 75 13.51 15.83 -1.71
CA GLY A 75 14.19 14.89 -2.59
C GLY A 75 13.56 13.48 -2.51
N LYS A 76 13.80 12.65 -3.54
CA LYS A 76 13.29 11.25 -3.57
C LYS A 76 13.71 10.46 -2.34
N LYS A 77 14.99 10.53 -1.97
CA LYS A 77 15.54 9.86 -0.78
C LYS A 77 14.86 10.33 0.51
N GLN A 78 14.71 11.64 0.69
CA GLN A 78 14.03 12.21 1.86
C GLN A 78 12.57 11.75 1.95
N THR A 79 11.86 11.75 0.82
CA THR A 79 10.48 11.23 0.74
C THR A 79 10.41 9.75 1.15
N VAL A 80 11.34 8.92 0.65
CA VAL A 80 11.43 7.51 1.02
C VAL A 80 11.67 7.38 2.52
N ASN A 81 12.63 8.09 3.08
CA ASN A 81 12.96 8.03 4.51
C ASN A 81 11.83 8.50 5.42
N LYS A 82 11.00 9.43 4.92
CA LYS A 82 9.86 9.99 5.65
C LYS A 82 8.73 8.98 5.80
N TYR A 83 8.44 8.21 4.76
CA TYR A 83 7.23 7.38 4.69
C TYR A 83 7.51 5.87 4.60
N TRP A 84 8.75 5.45 4.36
CA TRP A 84 9.18 4.05 4.33
C TRP A 84 10.23 3.75 5.40
N GLY A 85 10.30 2.48 5.78
CA GLY A 85 11.19 1.97 6.81
C GLY A 85 12.62 1.63 6.37
N VAL A 86 13.05 2.05 5.17
CA VAL A 86 14.31 1.60 4.54
C VAL A 86 15.52 1.94 5.43
N ASP A 87 15.68 3.22 5.77
CA ASP A 87 16.80 3.69 6.61
C ASP A 87 16.65 3.30 8.10
N LYS A 88 15.51 2.70 8.48
CA LYS A 88 15.24 2.20 9.82
C LYS A 88 15.46 0.69 9.95
N GLY A 89 16.04 0.04 8.93
CA GLY A 89 16.22 -1.41 8.89
C GLY A 89 14.92 -2.22 8.77
N LYS A 90 13.78 -1.57 8.50
CA LYS A 90 12.46 -2.22 8.37
C LYS A 90 12.10 -2.55 6.92
N GLY A 91 13.00 -2.23 5.97
CA GLY A 91 12.82 -2.45 4.54
C GLY A 91 11.78 -1.53 3.89
N TRP A 92 11.28 -1.91 2.72
CA TRP A 92 10.30 -1.14 1.93
C TRP A 92 8.86 -1.19 2.49
N LYS A 93 8.71 -1.12 3.81
CA LYS A 93 7.42 -1.03 4.49
C LYS A 93 6.97 0.41 4.57
N PHE A 94 5.75 0.69 4.13
CA PHE A 94 5.11 1.99 4.33
C PHE A 94 4.73 2.13 5.80
N ILE A 95 5.45 2.98 6.53
CA ILE A 95 5.45 3.02 7.99
C ILE A 95 5.50 4.44 8.51
N THR A 96 4.74 4.73 9.54
CA THR A 96 4.75 6.02 10.23
C THR A 96 5.94 6.15 11.20
N PRO A 97 6.27 7.37 11.66
CA PRO A 97 7.33 7.57 12.67
C PRO A 97 7.11 6.78 13.97
N ASP A 98 5.86 6.68 14.44
CA ASP A 98 5.41 5.93 15.62
C ASP A 98 5.29 4.41 15.38
N GLY A 99 5.50 3.95 14.15
CA GLY A 99 5.67 2.53 13.83
C GLY A 99 4.44 1.81 13.29
N LYS A 100 3.35 2.52 12.98
CA LYS A 100 2.19 1.95 12.29
C LYS A 100 2.57 1.56 10.87
N VAL A 101 2.41 0.28 10.52
CA VAL A 101 2.79 -0.30 9.22
C VAL A 101 1.53 -0.62 8.41
N LEU A 102 1.53 -0.27 7.12
CA LEU A 102 0.59 -0.85 6.17
C LEU A 102 1.07 -2.25 5.77
N ARG A 103 0.34 -3.28 6.21
CA ARG A 103 0.57 -4.65 5.75
C ARG A 103 0.15 -4.77 4.29
N ASN A 104 0.99 -5.43 3.48
CA ASN A 104 0.71 -5.65 2.07
C ASN A 104 -0.19 -6.90 1.87
N HIS A 105 -0.51 -7.26 0.63
CA HIS A 105 -1.38 -8.41 0.35
C HIS A 105 -0.70 -9.71 0.79
N LYS A 106 0.58 -9.90 0.50
CA LYS A 106 1.30 -11.10 0.94
C LYS A 106 1.24 -11.29 2.47
N GLU A 107 1.42 -10.22 3.24
CA GLU A 107 1.38 -10.23 4.71
C GLU A 107 -0.05 -10.29 5.29
N SER A 108 -1.08 -9.94 4.51
CA SER A 108 -2.46 -9.88 5.00
C SER A 108 -3.31 -11.06 4.55
N CYS A 109 -2.94 -11.72 3.46
CA CYS A 109 -3.68 -12.86 2.91
C CYS A 109 -3.08 -14.20 3.36
N SER A 110 -1.77 -14.27 3.61
CA SER A 110 -1.16 -15.49 4.17
C SER A 110 -1.58 -15.65 5.64
N HIS A 111 -2.40 -16.68 5.91
CA HIS A 111 -2.66 -17.19 7.26
C HIS A 111 -1.40 -17.78 7.88
#